data_AF-A0A0H1BG74-F1
#
_entry.id   AF-A0A0H1BG74-F1
#
_cell.length_a   1.000
_cell.length_b   1.000
_cell.length_c   1.000
_cell.angle_alpha   90.00
_cell.angle_beta   90.00
_cell.angle_gamma   90.00
#
_symmetry.space_group_name_H-M   'P 1'
#
loop_
_entity.id
_entity.type
_entity.pdbx_description
1 polymer ?
#
loop_
_entity_poly.entity_id
_entity_poly.type
_entity_poly.pdbx_seq_one_letter_code
_entity_poly.pdbx_strand_id
1 'polypeptide(L)'
;MSSPKDEGSGVPASSRGSWSSFLKSIAAFNGDLSSLTAPPFILSSTSLVEYSAYWAEHPAIFIAPAKEPDPEKRALLVLKWFLSTLHQQYCTRSEKLGSEKKPLNPFLGELFLGRWQDDGDVGETRLVSEQVSHHPPVTAYAIENEKHGVQLQGYNAQKASFSSTINVKQIGHAIYSLTPQPTADNPSPERETYLITLPSLHIESLIYGTPFVELNRYTQIVSSTGYVAKIEYSGKGW
;
A
#
# COMPACT_ATOMS: atom_id res chain seq x y z
N MET A 1 -1.65 -20.48 29.39
CA MET A 1 -3.00 -20.75 28.85
C MET A 1 -3.72 -19.41 28.75
N SER A 2 -3.88 -18.87 27.54
CA SER A 2 -4.73 -17.70 27.32
C SER A 2 -6.17 -18.13 27.47
N SER A 3 -6.96 -17.44 28.29
CA SER A 3 -8.43 -17.57 28.27
C SER A 3 -8.92 -17.44 26.82
N PRO A 4 -9.96 -18.18 26.39
CA PRO A 4 -10.59 -17.94 25.11
C PRO A 4 -11.02 -16.47 25.06
N LYS A 5 -10.54 -15.71 24.07
CA LYS A 5 -11.06 -14.36 23.85
C LYS A 5 -12.48 -14.50 23.32
N ASP A 6 -13.46 -13.94 24.03
CA ASP A 6 -14.85 -13.95 23.59
C ASP A 6 -15.01 -13.19 22.26
N GLU A 7 -15.98 -13.62 21.44
CA GLU A 7 -16.38 -12.91 20.21
C GLU A 7 -16.68 -11.44 20.52
N GLY A 8 -16.10 -10.53 19.74
CA GLY A 8 -16.29 -9.09 19.94
C GLY A 8 -15.72 -8.54 21.26
N SER A 9 -14.77 -9.23 21.90
CA SER A 9 -14.08 -8.75 23.12
C SER A 9 -13.37 -7.40 22.92
N GLY A 10 -12.91 -7.09 21.71
CA GLY A 10 -12.34 -5.80 21.33
C GLY A 10 -13.36 -4.73 20.91
N VAL A 11 -14.66 -5.05 20.90
CA VAL A 11 -15.74 -4.14 20.46
C VAL A 11 -16.42 -3.51 21.67
N PRO A 12 -16.77 -2.20 21.62
CA PRO A 12 -17.61 -1.58 22.65
C PRO A 12 -18.88 -2.38 22.92
N ALA A 13 -19.26 -2.55 24.20
CA ALA A 13 -20.39 -3.40 24.59
C ALA A 13 -21.70 -3.04 23.86
N SER A 14 -21.95 -1.75 23.64
CA SER A 14 -23.11 -1.23 22.89
C SER A 14 -23.12 -1.62 21.41
N SER A 15 -21.97 -1.96 20.84
CA SER A 15 -21.79 -2.26 19.41
C SER A 15 -21.67 -3.76 19.10
N ARG A 16 -21.63 -4.65 20.10
CA ARG A 16 -21.44 -6.11 19.90
C ARG A 16 -22.53 -6.73 19.02
N GLY A 17 -23.79 -6.32 19.16
CA GLY A 17 -24.88 -6.82 18.31
C GLY A 17 -24.71 -6.45 16.83
N SER A 18 -24.21 -5.24 16.55
CA SER A 18 -23.88 -4.81 15.19
C SER A 18 -22.66 -5.57 14.63
N TRP A 19 -21.71 -5.93 15.50
CA TRP A 19 -20.53 -6.72 15.13
C TRP A 19 -20.88 -8.14 14.73
N SER A 20 -21.66 -8.86 15.55
CA SER A 20 -22.11 -10.21 15.19
C SER A 20 -22.95 -10.23 13.92
N SER A 21 -23.73 -9.17 13.67
CA SER A 21 -24.47 -9.01 12.40
C SER A 21 -23.54 -8.81 11.20
N PHE A 22 -22.45 -8.05 11.38
CA PHE A 22 -21.41 -7.84 10.38
C PHE A 22 -20.60 -9.13 10.10
N LEU A 23 -20.23 -9.90 11.12
CA LEU A 23 -19.56 -11.19 10.93
C LEU A 23 -20.44 -12.19 10.15
N LYS A 24 -21.75 -12.20 10.43
CA LYS A 24 -22.72 -13.01 9.67
C LYS A 24 -22.84 -12.56 8.21
N SER A 25 -22.83 -11.24 7.94
CA SER A 25 -22.88 -10.75 6.56
C SER A 25 -21.62 -11.13 5.78
N ILE A 26 -20.44 -11.06 6.40
CA ILE A 26 -19.17 -11.53 5.81
C ILE A 26 -19.27 -12.99 5.38
N ALA A 27 -19.78 -13.87 6.24
CA ALA A 27 -19.87 -15.31 5.95
C ALA A 27 -20.76 -15.65 4.75
N ALA A 28 -21.73 -14.77 4.43
CA ALA A 28 -22.66 -14.93 3.31
C ALA A 28 -22.31 -14.06 2.10
N PHE A 29 -21.22 -13.27 2.16
CA PHE A 29 -20.93 -12.25 1.18
C PHE A 29 -20.13 -12.79 -0.02
N ASN A 30 -20.59 -12.48 -1.23
CA ASN A 30 -19.95 -12.83 -2.47
C ASN A 30 -19.88 -11.57 -3.37
N GLY A 31 -18.83 -10.75 -3.19
CA GLY A 31 -18.68 -9.47 -3.90
C GLY A 31 -17.43 -8.69 -3.48
N ASP A 32 -17.40 -7.39 -3.78
CA ASP A 32 -16.28 -6.50 -3.45
C ASP A 32 -16.39 -5.93 -2.03
N LEU A 33 -15.27 -5.90 -1.30
CA LEU A 33 -15.20 -5.41 0.09
C LEU A 33 -15.75 -3.99 0.27
N SER A 34 -15.63 -3.13 -0.75
CA SER A 34 -16.15 -1.77 -0.73
C SER A 34 -17.67 -1.71 -0.56
N SER A 35 -18.40 -2.69 -1.11
CA SER A 35 -19.87 -2.76 -1.03
C SER A 35 -20.41 -3.33 0.29
N LEU A 36 -19.56 -3.98 1.10
CA LEU A 36 -19.96 -4.53 2.40
C LEU A 36 -20.22 -3.40 3.41
N THR A 37 -21.45 -3.25 3.90
CA THR A 37 -21.75 -2.25 4.94
C THR A 37 -21.09 -2.64 6.27
N ALA A 38 -20.25 -1.74 6.78
CA ALA A 38 -19.49 -1.91 8.00
C ALA A 38 -20.02 -1.00 9.12
N PRO A 39 -20.02 -1.41 10.40
CA PRO A 39 -20.39 -0.55 11.51
C PRO A 39 -19.53 0.73 11.59
N PRO A 40 -20.08 1.89 12.00
CA PRO A 40 -19.35 3.16 11.98
C PRO A 40 -18.02 3.15 12.74
N PHE A 41 -17.90 2.38 13.82
CA PHE A 41 -16.69 2.35 14.64
C PHE A 41 -15.46 1.75 13.92
N ILE A 42 -15.67 0.94 12.88
CA ILE A 42 -14.60 0.39 12.04
C ILE A 42 -14.38 1.17 10.73
N LEU A 43 -15.02 2.33 10.55
CA LEU A 43 -14.80 3.18 9.39
C LEU A 43 -13.66 4.17 9.63
N SER A 44 -12.82 4.36 8.62
CA SER A 44 -11.83 5.45 8.55
C SER A 44 -12.45 6.67 7.85
N SER A 45 -11.95 7.86 8.17
CA SER A 45 -12.27 9.11 7.46
C SER A 45 -11.41 9.33 6.22
N THR A 46 -10.46 8.44 5.94
CA THR A 46 -9.51 8.54 4.81
C THR A 46 -10.04 7.79 3.59
N SER A 47 -9.96 8.43 2.43
CA SER A 47 -10.31 7.83 1.14
C SER A 47 -9.18 6.97 0.59
N LEU A 48 -9.51 5.91 -0.17
CA LEU A 48 -8.49 5.04 -0.78
C LEU A 48 -7.58 5.79 -1.77
N VAL A 49 -8.04 6.87 -2.41
CA VAL A 49 -7.17 7.69 -3.29
C VAL A 49 -5.99 8.32 -2.52
N GLU A 50 -6.15 8.57 -1.22
CA GLU A 50 -5.07 9.14 -0.39
C GLU A 50 -3.95 8.13 -0.13
N TYR A 51 -4.21 6.82 -0.23
CA TYR A 51 -3.22 5.78 0.07
C TYR A 51 -2.04 5.80 -0.90
N SER A 52 -2.23 6.40 -2.08
CA SER A 52 -1.15 6.62 -3.05
C SER A 52 -0.01 7.46 -2.46
N ALA A 53 -0.27 8.28 -1.43
CA ALA A 53 0.75 9.06 -0.76
C ALA A 53 1.80 8.21 -0.03
N TYR A 54 1.43 7.01 0.43
CA TYR A 54 2.30 6.13 1.20
C TYR A 54 3.55 5.66 0.45
N TRP A 55 3.55 5.77 -0.88
CA TRP A 55 4.72 5.46 -1.71
C TRP A 55 5.90 6.44 -1.52
N ALA A 56 5.64 7.66 -1.06
CA ALA A 56 6.63 8.74 -1.04
C ALA A 56 6.67 9.52 0.28
N GLU A 57 6.18 8.96 1.40
CA GLU A 57 6.29 9.61 2.73
C GLU A 57 7.73 9.77 3.24
N HIS A 58 8.71 9.15 2.57
CA HIS A 58 10.13 9.38 2.78
C HIS A 58 10.81 9.92 1.51
N PRO A 59 10.59 11.20 1.12
CA PRO A 59 11.09 11.74 -0.15
C PRO A 59 12.60 11.59 -0.35
N ALA A 60 13.40 11.77 0.71
CA ALA A 60 14.85 11.58 0.66
C ALA A 60 15.27 10.14 0.31
N ILE A 61 14.52 9.13 0.78
CA ILE A 61 14.77 7.72 0.46
C ILE A 61 14.26 7.41 -0.96
N PHE A 62 13.11 7.99 -1.35
CA PHE A 62 12.52 7.85 -2.68
C PHE A 62 13.44 8.30 -3.81
N ILE A 63 14.21 9.38 -3.62
CA ILE A 63 15.13 9.89 -4.65
C ILE A 63 16.55 9.32 -4.57
N ALA A 64 16.91 8.66 -3.47
CA ALA A 64 18.29 8.20 -3.24
C ALA A 64 18.84 7.31 -4.38
N PRO A 65 18.07 6.40 -4.99
CA PRO A 65 18.55 5.58 -6.12
C PRO A 65 19.10 6.39 -7.29
N ALA A 66 18.55 7.58 -7.59
CA ALA A 66 18.99 8.39 -8.74
C ALA A 66 20.42 8.94 -8.61
N LYS A 67 20.95 8.98 -7.38
CA LYS A 67 22.28 9.50 -7.05
C LYS A 67 23.37 8.44 -7.00
N GLU A 68 22.98 7.16 -7.06
CA GLU A 68 23.92 6.05 -7.01
C GLU A 68 24.29 5.64 -8.44
N PRO A 69 25.57 5.70 -8.85
CA PRO A 69 25.99 5.32 -10.20
C PRO A 69 26.02 3.80 -10.44
N ASP A 70 26.26 2.99 -9.40
CA ASP A 70 26.37 1.53 -9.52
C ASP A 70 24.98 0.87 -9.59
N PRO A 71 24.64 0.14 -10.68
CA PRO A 71 23.33 -0.49 -10.83
C PRO A 71 23.00 -1.51 -9.73
N GLU A 72 23.99 -2.22 -9.18
CA GLU A 72 23.77 -3.18 -8.09
C GLU A 72 23.34 -2.46 -6.82
N LYS A 73 24.10 -1.44 -6.43
CA LYS A 73 23.80 -0.62 -5.25
C LYS A 73 22.49 0.14 -5.41
N ARG A 74 22.20 0.61 -6.62
CA ARG A 74 20.94 1.29 -6.94
C ARG A 74 19.75 0.36 -6.78
N ALA A 75 19.84 -0.89 -7.22
CA ALA A 75 18.80 -1.90 -6.97
C ALA A 75 18.57 -2.13 -5.47
N LEU A 76 19.63 -2.13 -4.64
CA LEU A 76 19.50 -2.20 -3.18
C LEU A 76 18.83 -0.96 -2.58
N LEU A 77 19.09 0.23 -3.12
CA LEU A 77 18.42 1.46 -2.69
C LEU A 77 16.93 1.47 -3.07
N VAL A 78 16.56 0.95 -4.24
CA VAL A 78 15.14 0.78 -4.62
C VAL A 78 14.46 -0.22 -3.70
N LEU A 79 15.11 -1.33 -3.35
CA LEU A 79 14.60 -2.27 -2.37
C LEU A 79 14.40 -1.60 -0.99
N LYS A 80 15.40 -0.84 -0.52
CA LYS A 80 15.32 -0.10 0.74
C LYS A 80 14.16 0.90 0.74
N TRP A 81 13.99 1.66 -0.34
CA TRP A 81 12.85 2.55 -0.51
C TRP A 81 11.53 1.78 -0.43
N PHE A 82 11.37 0.72 -1.22
CA PHE A 82 10.14 -0.08 -1.20
C PHE A 82 9.80 -0.59 0.20
N LEU A 83 10.79 -1.15 0.92
CA LEU A 83 10.60 -1.64 2.28
C LEU A 83 10.15 -0.53 3.25
N SER A 84 10.63 0.71 3.07
CA SER A 84 10.21 1.86 3.88
C SER A 84 8.72 2.22 3.69
N THR A 85 8.12 1.88 2.54
CA THR A 85 6.70 2.14 2.28
C THR A 85 5.77 1.21 3.04
N LEU A 86 6.24 0.00 3.42
CA LEU A 86 5.38 -1.06 3.96
C LEU A 86 4.71 -0.65 5.27
N HIS A 87 5.44 0.02 6.16
CA HIS A 87 4.88 0.50 7.43
C HIS A 87 3.72 1.47 7.19
N GLN A 88 3.90 2.40 6.26
CA GLN A 88 2.87 3.40 5.98
C GLN A 88 1.65 2.82 5.27
N GLN A 89 1.87 1.86 4.37
CA GLN A 89 0.76 1.23 3.65
C GLN A 89 -0.11 0.35 4.57
N TYR A 90 0.50 -0.36 5.52
CA TYR A 90 -0.17 -1.49 6.19
C TYR A 90 -0.25 -1.36 7.73
N CYS A 91 0.49 -0.46 8.38
CA CYS A 91 0.56 -0.39 9.84
C CYS A 91 0.03 0.91 10.44
N THR A 92 0.22 2.07 9.80
CA THR A 92 -0.04 3.38 10.45
C THR A 92 -1.47 3.57 10.94
N ARG A 93 -2.45 2.95 10.26
CA ARG A 93 -3.86 3.03 10.68
C ARG A 93 -4.08 2.27 11.97
N SER A 94 -3.53 1.06 12.08
CA SER A 94 -3.60 0.26 13.31
C SER A 94 -2.96 1.01 14.49
N GLU A 95 -1.83 1.70 14.27
CA GLU A 95 -1.16 2.49 15.31
C GLU A 95 -1.95 3.75 15.71
N LYS A 96 -2.45 4.52 14.73
CA LYS A 96 -3.15 5.79 14.98
C LYS A 96 -4.58 5.60 15.48
N LEU A 97 -5.26 4.55 15.03
CA LEU A 97 -6.69 4.33 15.26
C LEU A 97 -6.96 3.13 16.20
N GLY A 98 -5.92 2.46 16.68
CA GLY A 98 -5.97 1.31 17.59
C GLY A 98 -6.35 -0.02 16.92
N SER A 99 -6.81 -0.01 15.66
CA SER A 99 -7.11 -1.17 14.84
C SER A 99 -7.21 -0.77 13.37
N GLU A 100 -7.14 -1.74 12.46
CA GLU A 100 -7.37 -1.48 11.04
C GLU A 100 -8.83 -1.07 10.80
N LYS A 101 -9.03 -0.04 9.98
CA LYS A 101 -10.36 0.49 9.68
C LYS A 101 -10.63 0.45 8.19
N LYS A 102 -11.89 0.19 7.82
CA LYS A 102 -12.34 0.21 6.43
C LYS A 102 -12.23 1.65 5.90
N PRO A 103 -11.41 1.92 4.87
CA PRO A 103 -11.35 3.24 4.24
C PRO A 103 -12.62 3.59 3.48
N LEU A 104 -12.79 4.88 3.18
CA LEU A 104 -13.87 5.33 2.30
C LEU A 104 -13.63 4.79 0.88
N ASN A 105 -14.70 4.30 0.26
CA ASN A 105 -14.68 3.86 -1.13
C ASN A 105 -14.79 5.10 -2.04
N PRO A 106 -13.76 5.43 -2.84
CA PRO A 106 -13.77 6.65 -3.62
C PRO A 106 -14.84 6.60 -4.71
N PHE A 107 -15.42 7.76 -5.06
CA PHE A 107 -16.30 7.87 -6.21
C PHE A 107 -15.50 7.97 -7.52
N LEU A 108 -16.11 7.65 -8.66
CA LEU A 108 -15.44 7.72 -9.96
C LEU A 108 -14.97 9.17 -10.26
N GLY A 109 -13.69 9.33 -10.59
CA GLY A 109 -13.07 10.64 -10.85
C GLY A 109 -12.66 11.40 -9.59
N GLU A 110 -12.76 10.80 -8.41
CA GLU A 110 -12.20 11.39 -7.19
C GLU A 110 -10.69 11.57 -7.32
N LEU A 111 -10.19 12.75 -6.96
CA LEU A 111 -8.79 13.14 -7.08
C LEU A 111 -8.17 13.42 -5.71
N PHE A 112 -6.93 12.99 -5.54
CA PHE A 112 -6.07 13.41 -4.44
C PHE A 112 -4.73 13.90 -4.97
N LEU A 113 -4.44 15.18 -4.74
CA LEU A 113 -3.22 15.84 -5.19
C LEU A 113 -2.36 16.17 -3.98
N GLY A 114 -1.07 15.85 -4.05
CA GLY A 114 -0.13 16.04 -2.95
C GLY A 114 1.19 16.61 -3.41
N ARG A 115 1.94 17.20 -2.48
CA ARG A 115 3.34 17.53 -2.69
C ARG A 115 4.11 17.43 -1.38
N TRP A 116 5.34 16.95 -1.45
CA TRP A 116 6.33 17.05 -0.39
C TRP A 116 7.36 18.09 -0.84
N GLN A 117 7.56 19.11 -0.01
CA GLN A 117 8.51 20.19 -0.28
C GLN A 117 9.66 20.11 0.73
N ASP A 118 10.87 20.13 0.20
CA ASP A 118 12.11 20.17 0.96
C ASP A 118 13.03 21.17 0.25
N ASP A 119 13.37 22.24 0.96
CA ASP A 119 14.18 23.35 0.43
C ASP A 119 15.65 22.97 0.21
N GLY A 120 16.05 21.76 0.61
CA GLY A 120 17.39 21.24 0.46
C GLY A 120 17.61 20.49 -0.85
N ASP A 121 18.44 19.45 -0.76
CA ASP A 121 18.81 18.67 -1.93
C ASP A 121 17.63 17.85 -2.49
N VAL A 122 16.64 17.49 -1.68
CA VAL A 122 15.55 16.61 -2.11
C VAL A 122 14.64 17.23 -3.17
N GLY A 123 14.34 18.54 -3.06
CA GLY A 123 13.45 19.23 -3.98
C GLY A 123 11.97 18.82 -3.84
N GLU A 124 11.13 19.31 -4.74
CA GLU A 124 9.70 19.03 -4.73
C GLU A 124 9.38 17.65 -5.31
N THR A 125 8.56 16.88 -4.59
CA THR A 125 7.95 15.63 -5.09
C THR A 125 6.44 15.82 -5.14
N ARG A 126 5.82 15.62 -6.31
CA ARG A 126 4.37 15.81 -6.54
C ARG A 126 3.67 14.47 -6.66
N LEU A 127 2.41 14.40 -6.23
CA LEU A 127 1.51 13.26 -6.35
C LEU A 127 0.23 13.69 -7.08
N VAL A 128 -0.19 12.87 -8.03
CA VAL A 128 -1.54 12.84 -8.59
C VAL A 128 -2.09 11.44 -8.35
N SER A 129 -3.24 11.34 -7.69
CA SER A 129 -3.99 10.10 -7.54
C SER A 129 -5.43 10.29 -7.99
N GLU A 130 -5.97 9.32 -8.71
CA GLU A 130 -7.32 9.36 -9.26
C GLU A 130 -8.03 8.02 -9.12
N GLN A 131 -9.30 8.05 -8.75
CA GLN A 131 -10.18 6.90 -8.86
C GLN A 131 -10.66 6.74 -10.31
N VAL A 132 -9.95 5.94 -11.10
CA VAL A 132 -10.21 5.74 -12.53
C VAL A 132 -11.32 4.72 -12.83
N SER A 133 -11.76 3.95 -11.83
CA SER A 133 -12.91 3.04 -11.94
C SER A 133 -13.58 2.82 -10.59
N HIS A 134 -14.90 2.65 -10.57
CA HIS A 134 -15.68 2.38 -9.35
C HIS A 134 -16.22 0.94 -9.27
N HIS A 135 -16.49 0.30 -10.42
CA HIS A 135 -16.97 -1.09 -10.50
C HIS A 135 -16.23 -1.85 -11.62
N PRO A 136 -15.10 -2.53 -11.32
CA PRO A 136 -14.49 -2.66 -9.99
C PRO A 136 -13.73 -1.38 -9.55
N PRO A 137 -13.48 -1.18 -8.24
CA PRO A 137 -12.70 -0.04 -7.76
C PRO A 137 -11.24 -0.12 -8.23
N VAL A 138 -10.75 0.95 -8.87
CA VAL A 138 -9.36 1.10 -9.30
C VAL A 138 -8.88 2.52 -9.01
N THR A 139 -7.74 2.63 -8.35
CA THR A 139 -7.04 3.89 -8.09
C THR A 139 -5.73 3.91 -8.89
N ALA A 140 -5.56 4.87 -9.78
CA ALA A 140 -4.30 5.13 -10.46
C ALA A 140 -3.54 6.27 -9.79
N TYR A 141 -2.22 6.30 -9.96
CA TYR A 141 -1.38 7.34 -9.38
C TYR A 141 -0.10 7.57 -10.18
N ALA A 142 0.41 8.79 -10.08
CA ALA A 142 1.72 9.21 -10.53
C ALA A 142 2.38 10.07 -9.46
N ILE A 143 3.65 9.80 -9.16
CA ILE A 143 4.50 10.58 -8.27
C ILE A 143 5.77 10.97 -9.02
N GLU A 144 6.16 12.23 -8.95
CA GLU A 144 7.28 12.74 -9.73
C GLU A 144 8.15 13.68 -8.90
N ASN A 145 9.47 13.53 -9.05
CA ASN A 145 10.48 14.48 -8.61
C ASN A 145 11.30 14.88 -9.84
N GLU A 146 10.97 16.03 -10.42
CA GLU A 146 11.61 16.52 -11.65
C GLU A 146 13.11 16.82 -11.43
N LYS A 147 13.49 17.32 -10.24
CA LYS A 147 14.87 17.71 -9.90
C LYS A 147 15.85 16.54 -10.04
N HIS A 148 15.46 15.35 -9.60
CA HIS A 148 16.28 14.13 -9.66
C HIS A 148 15.84 13.16 -10.77
N GLY A 149 14.89 13.56 -11.63
CA GLY A 149 14.40 12.72 -12.73
C GLY A 149 13.78 11.40 -12.27
N VAL A 150 13.15 11.38 -11.09
CA VAL A 150 12.53 10.19 -10.49
C VAL A 150 11.02 10.23 -10.72
N GLN A 151 10.46 9.13 -11.21
CA GLN A 151 9.02 8.97 -11.42
C GLN A 151 8.56 7.62 -10.86
N LEU A 152 7.38 7.60 -10.26
CA LEU A 152 6.63 6.40 -9.93
C LEU A 152 5.26 6.52 -10.57
N GLN A 153 4.78 5.47 -11.21
CA GLN A 153 3.40 5.38 -11.66
C GLN A 153 2.85 3.99 -11.38
N GLY A 154 1.54 3.87 -11.21
CA GLY A 154 0.93 2.58 -11.01
C GLY A 154 -0.58 2.68 -10.85
N TYR A 155 -1.18 1.53 -10.60
CA TYR A 155 -2.56 1.46 -10.19
C TYR A 155 -2.75 0.32 -9.20
N ASN A 156 -3.74 0.48 -8.34
CA ASN A 156 -4.16 -0.54 -7.38
C ASN A 156 -5.64 -0.83 -7.59
N ALA A 157 -5.94 -2.10 -7.67
CA ALA A 157 -7.27 -2.66 -7.55
C ALA A 157 -7.20 -3.83 -6.58
N GLN A 158 -8.35 -4.30 -6.10
CA GLN A 158 -8.39 -5.38 -5.11
C GLN A 158 -9.50 -6.35 -5.43
N LYS A 159 -9.23 -7.62 -5.17
CA LYS A 159 -10.25 -8.67 -5.14
C LYS A 159 -10.23 -9.30 -3.76
N ALA A 160 -11.33 -9.17 -3.04
CA ALA A 160 -11.49 -9.78 -1.73
C ALA A 160 -12.17 -11.16 -1.83
N SER A 161 -11.80 -12.07 -0.94
CA SER A 161 -12.49 -13.34 -0.73
C SER A 161 -12.62 -13.61 0.77
N PHE A 162 -13.77 -14.13 1.17
CA PHE A 162 -14.20 -14.15 2.56
C PHE A 162 -14.25 -15.60 3.08
N SER A 163 -13.67 -15.85 4.25
CA SER A 163 -13.77 -17.09 5.00
C SER A 163 -13.87 -16.75 6.50
N SER A 164 -13.14 -17.45 7.38
CA SER A 164 -12.90 -16.97 8.76
C SER A 164 -12.04 -15.71 8.80
N THR A 165 -11.34 -15.37 7.71
CA THR A 165 -10.56 -14.15 7.52
C THR A 165 -10.96 -13.47 6.21
N ILE A 166 -10.58 -12.20 6.03
CA ILE A 166 -10.74 -11.51 4.75
C ILE A 166 -9.41 -11.60 4.01
N ASN A 167 -9.39 -12.30 2.89
CA ASN A 167 -8.22 -12.39 2.03
C ASN A 167 -8.34 -11.33 0.93
N VAL A 168 -7.30 -10.53 0.74
CA VAL A 168 -7.27 -9.46 -0.25
C VAL A 168 -6.11 -9.71 -1.21
N LYS A 169 -6.46 -10.00 -2.46
CA LYS A 169 -5.50 -10.04 -3.56
C LYS A 169 -5.44 -8.65 -4.18
N GLN A 170 -4.27 -8.02 -4.10
CA GLN A 170 -4.02 -6.80 -4.85
C GLN A 170 -3.82 -7.12 -6.34
N ILE A 171 -4.38 -6.27 -7.19
CA ILE A 171 -4.30 -6.32 -8.64
C ILE A 171 -3.66 -5.00 -9.09
N GLY A 172 -2.69 -5.09 -9.98
CA GLY A 172 -1.93 -3.94 -10.45
C GLY A 172 -0.44 -4.10 -10.17
N HIS A 173 0.28 -3.02 -10.38
CA HIS A 173 1.72 -2.93 -10.22
C HIS A 173 2.13 -1.46 -10.09
N ALA A 174 3.35 -1.25 -9.64
CA ALA A 174 4.02 0.05 -9.71
C ALA A 174 5.23 -0.04 -10.66
N ILE A 175 5.50 1.04 -11.35
CA ILE A 175 6.66 1.24 -12.21
C ILE A 175 7.43 2.42 -11.64
N TYR A 176 8.58 2.14 -11.04
CA TYR A 176 9.51 3.16 -10.58
C TYR A 176 10.56 3.38 -11.67
N SER A 177 10.85 4.62 -12.02
CA SER A 177 11.77 4.97 -13.11
C SER A 177 12.66 6.12 -12.69
N LEU A 178 13.92 6.06 -13.09
CA LEU A 178 14.90 7.11 -12.85
C LEU A 178 15.88 7.21 -14.00
N THR A 179 16.61 8.32 -14.07
CA THR A 179 17.82 8.41 -14.89
C THR A 179 19.00 8.64 -13.93
N PRO A 180 19.97 7.72 -13.84
CA PRO A 180 21.14 7.91 -12.99
C PRO A 180 21.91 9.18 -13.37
N GLN A 181 22.70 9.72 -12.45
CA GLN A 181 23.60 10.82 -12.80
C GLN A 181 24.70 10.36 -13.77
N PRO A 182 25.10 11.19 -14.75
CA PRO A 182 26.23 10.91 -15.61
C PRO A 182 27.52 10.68 -14.81
N THR A 183 28.33 9.72 -15.24
CA THR A 183 29.67 9.46 -14.71
C THR A 183 30.72 9.61 -15.80
N ALA A 184 32.01 9.59 -15.44
CA ALA A 184 33.09 9.59 -16.42
C ALA A 184 33.02 8.38 -17.37
N ASP A 185 32.60 7.23 -16.84
CA ASP A 185 32.50 5.97 -17.59
C ASP A 185 31.15 5.82 -18.33
N ASN A 186 30.12 6.56 -17.91
CA ASN A 186 28.80 6.59 -18.54
C ASN A 186 28.26 8.03 -18.59
N PRO A 187 28.65 8.81 -19.60
CA PRO A 187 28.29 10.23 -19.71
C PRO A 187 26.84 10.47 -20.15
N SER A 188 26.12 9.43 -20.58
CA SER A 188 24.73 9.53 -21.06
C SER A 188 23.94 8.29 -20.60
N PRO A 189 23.69 8.16 -19.29
CA PRO A 189 23.00 7.00 -18.76
C PRO A 189 21.57 6.93 -19.27
N GLU A 190 21.15 5.72 -19.63
CA GLU A 190 19.77 5.46 -20.05
C GLU A 190 18.81 5.47 -18.85
N ARG A 191 17.53 5.66 -19.15
CA ARG A 191 16.47 5.59 -18.16
C ARG A 191 16.31 4.15 -17.66
N GLU A 192 16.43 3.96 -16.34
CA GLU A 192 16.24 2.68 -15.68
C GLU A 192 14.83 2.55 -15.13
N THR A 193 14.25 1.34 -15.22
CA THR A 193 12.87 1.06 -14.80
C THR A 193 12.82 -0.17 -13.89
N TYR A 194 11.97 -0.10 -12.86
CA TYR A 194 11.72 -1.15 -11.88
C TYR A 194 10.23 -1.48 -11.85
N LEU A 195 9.87 -2.71 -12.24
CA LEU A 195 8.51 -3.23 -12.13
C LEU A 195 8.32 -3.86 -10.75
N ILE A 196 7.31 -3.39 -10.01
CA ILE A 196 7.02 -3.79 -8.63
C ILE A 196 5.64 -4.42 -8.59
N THR A 197 5.56 -5.68 -8.17
CA THR A 197 4.28 -6.35 -7.91
C THR A 197 3.75 -5.98 -6.53
N LEU A 198 2.43 -5.97 -6.37
CA LEU A 198 1.81 -5.67 -5.08
C LEU A 198 1.64 -6.94 -4.22
N PRO A 199 1.89 -6.88 -2.90
CA PRO A 199 1.72 -8.04 -2.04
C PRO A 199 0.24 -8.40 -1.90
N SER A 200 -0.03 -9.68 -1.64
CA SER A 200 -1.34 -10.10 -1.14
C SER A 200 -1.36 -9.95 0.38
N LEU A 201 -2.55 -9.78 0.94
CA LEU A 201 -2.72 -9.62 2.38
C LEU A 201 -3.96 -10.35 2.87
N HIS A 202 -4.05 -10.51 4.17
CA HIS A 202 -5.25 -10.97 4.84
C HIS A 202 -5.49 -10.15 6.10
N ILE A 203 -6.77 -10.02 6.47
CA ILE A 203 -7.21 -9.32 7.67
C ILE A 203 -7.55 -10.36 8.72
N GLU A 204 -6.74 -10.34 9.78
CA GLU A 204 -6.83 -11.27 10.90
C GLU A 204 -7.69 -10.71 12.04
N SER A 205 -8.03 -11.59 12.99
CA SER A 205 -8.69 -11.19 14.26
C SER A 205 -10.03 -10.44 14.13
N LEU A 206 -10.73 -10.62 13.01
CA LEU A 206 -12.09 -10.09 12.81
C LEU A 206 -13.08 -10.61 13.87
N ILE A 207 -13.03 -11.89 14.22
CA ILE A 207 -13.95 -12.47 15.22
C ILE A 207 -13.85 -11.74 16.57
N TYR A 208 -12.65 -11.29 16.95
CA TYR A 208 -12.41 -10.60 18.22
C TYR A 208 -12.68 -9.09 18.17
N GLY A 209 -12.90 -8.52 16.97
CA GLY A 209 -13.13 -7.08 16.81
C GLY A 209 -11.88 -6.21 16.83
N THR A 210 -10.69 -6.81 16.65
CA THR A 210 -9.41 -6.10 16.59
C THR A 210 -8.70 -6.44 15.28
N PRO A 211 -9.23 -6.01 14.13
CA PRO A 211 -8.66 -6.35 12.82
C PRO A 211 -7.26 -5.77 12.66
N PHE A 212 -6.36 -6.55 12.07
CA PHE A 212 -5.04 -6.11 11.62
C PHE A 212 -4.66 -6.76 10.30
N VAL A 213 -3.78 -6.10 9.55
CA VAL A 213 -3.28 -6.57 8.25
C VAL A 213 -2.07 -7.46 8.46
N GLU A 214 -2.05 -8.60 7.77
CA GLU A 214 -0.87 -9.43 7.64
C GLU A 214 -0.57 -9.68 6.14
N LEU A 215 0.63 -9.29 5.71
CA LEU A 215 1.11 -9.50 4.35
C LEU A 215 1.46 -10.98 4.13
N ASN A 216 1.23 -11.48 2.91
CA ASN A 216 1.57 -12.84 2.54
C ASN A 216 2.10 -12.92 1.09
N ARG A 217 2.53 -14.11 0.69
CA ARG A 217 3.19 -14.39 -0.59
C ARG A 217 4.47 -13.59 -0.74
N TYR A 218 4.65 -12.91 -1.86
CA TYR A 218 5.85 -12.17 -2.17
C TYR A 218 5.57 -10.92 -2.99
N THR A 219 6.48 -9.96 -2.88
CA THR A 219 6.67 -8.88 -3.84
C THR A 219 7.92 -9.16 -4.66
N GLN A 220 7.84 -8.96 -5.98
CA GLN A 220 8.98 -8.93 -6.87
C GLN A 220 9.24 -7.50 -7.34
N ILE A 221 10.52 -7.12 -7.35
CA ILE A 221 11.04 -5.90 -7.95
C ILE A 221 12.00 -6.32 -9.05
N VAL A 222 11.66 -6.06 -10.31
CA VAL A 222 12.44 -6.45 -11.49
C VAL A 222 13.00 -5.19 -12.15
N SER A 223 14.33 -5.04 -12.18
CA SER A 223 15.00 -3.92 -12.84
C SER A 223 15.28 -4.21 -14.31
N SER A 224 15.22 -3.17 -15.15
CA SER A 224 15.69 -3.20 -16.53
C SER A 224 17.20 -3.46 -16.66
N THR A 225 17.97 -3.30 -15.57
CA THR A 225 19.41 -3.64 -15.51
C THR A 225 19.67 -5.13 -15.17
N GLY A 226 18.62 -5.94 -15.01
CA GLY A 226 18.72 -7.39 -14.80
C GLY A 226 18.71 -7.83 -13.33
N TYR A 227 18.80 -6.91 -12.37
CA TYR A 227 18.67 -7.22 -10.95
C TYR A 227 17.22 -7.50 -10.56
N VAL A 228 17.02 -8.52 -9.71
CA VAL A 228 15.71 -8.92 -9.20
C VAL A 228 15.77 -9.06 -7.69
N ALA A 229 14.86 -8.39 -6.99
CA ALA A 229 14.61 -8.61 -5.57
C ALA A 229 13.27 -9.33 -5.37
N LYS A 230 13.27 -10.35 -4.50
CA LYS A 230 12.06 -11.05 -4.07
C LYS A 230 11.92 -10.91 -2.55
N ILE A 231 10.82 -10.30 -2.11
CA ILE A 231 10.50 -10.10 -0.71
C ILE A 231 9.42 -11.12 -0.36
N GLU A 232 9.72 -12.10 0.50
CA GLU A 232 8.74 -13.07 0.99
C GLU A 232 8.20 -12.62 2.35
N TYR A 233 6.87 -12.60 2.49
CA TYR A 233 6.21 -12.16 3.72
C TYR A 233 5.72 -13.38 4.49
N SER A 234 6.04 -13.42 5.78
CA SER A 234 5.53 -14.40 6.74
C SER A 234 4.98 -13.68 7.96
N GLY A 235 3.94 -14.25 8.56
CA GLY A 235 3.41 -13.80 9.83
C GLY A 235 3.26 -14.94 10.82
N LYS A 236 2.66 -14.65 11.99
CA LYS A 236 2.75 -15.52 13.18
C LYS A 236 2.07 -16.89 13.04
N GLY A 237 1.28 -17.10 11.98
CA GLY A 237 0.53 -18.34 11.72
C GLY A 237 1.29 -19.44 10.97
N TRP A 238 2.60 -19.30 10.76
CA TRP A 238 3.48 -20.29 10.11
C TRP A 238 4.56 -20.82 11.06
#